data_AF-A0A933YVV7-F1
#
_entry.id   AF-A0A933YVV7-F1
#
_cell.length_a   1.000
_cell.length_b   1.000
_cell.length_c   1.000
_cell.angle_alpha   90.00
_cell.angle_beta   90.00
_cell.angle_gamma   90.00
#
_symmetry.space_group_name_H-M   'P 1'
#
loop_
_entity.id
_entity.type
_entity.pdbx_description
1 polymer ?
#
loop_
_entity_poly.entity_id
_entity_poly.type
_entity_poly.pdbx_seq_one_letter_code
_entity_poly.pdbx_strand_id
1 'polypeptide(L)'
;MLKLRKSLVGHALENHLEQVFREHAITNSRGKMTENRAKPDFIFPGIIHYHDPGFPAVRLSMLGVKSTCKDRWRQVLSEARRVDNKHLFTLEPGISENQTAEMAENKLTLVLPKSLHDSYKPGQKAGLMELNDFISLARGRQ
;
A
#
# COMPACT_ATOMS: atom_id res chain seq x y z
N MET A 1 18.46 -19.88 6.27
CA MET A 1 18.49 -18.81 7.31
C MET A 1 18.13 -17.40 6.77
N LEU A 2 18.43 -17.03 5.52
CA LEU A 2 18.15 -15.68 4.98
C LEU A 2 16.66 -15.36 4.67
N LYS A 3 15.82 -16.38 4.41
CA LYS A 3 14.39 -16.20 4.09
C LYS A 3 13.52 -15.85 5.31
N LEU A 4 13.84 -16.37 6.51
CA LEU A 4 13.08 -16.10 7.74
C LEU A 4 13.23 -14.64 8.22
N ARG A 5 14.45 -14.09 8.17
CA ARG A 5 14.69 -12.70 8.58
C ARG A 5 13.92 -11.69 7.72
N LYS A 6 13.76 -11.97 6.42
CA LYS A 6 12.98 -11.11 5.50
C LYS A 6 11.48 -11.14 5.78
N SER A 7 10.90 -12.27 6.21
CA SER A 7 9.47 -12.31 6.56
C SER A 7 9.19 -11.61 7.90
N LEU A 8 10.11 -11.71 8.86
CA LEU A 8 10.00 -11.02 10.16
C LEU A 8 9.93 -9.49 10.00
N VAL A 9 10.79 -8.92 9.15
CA VAL A 9 10.78 -7.46 8.90
C VAL A 9 9.50 -7.02 8.20
N GLY A 10 9.00 -7.81 7.24
CA GLY A 10 7.72 -7.54 6.57
C GLY A 10 6.56 -7.52 7.57
N HIS A 11 6.43 -8.58 8.38
CA HIS A 11 5.38 -8.66 9.38
C HIS A 11 5.48 -7.59 10.47
N ALA A 12 6.68 -7.22 10.91
CA ALA A 12 6.87 -6.14 11.87
C ALA A 12 6.40 -4.80 11.29
N LEU A 13 6.69 -4.53 10.01
CA LEU A 13 6.27 -3.30 9.35
C LEU A 13 4.75 -3.24 9.19
N GLU A 14 4.14 -4.32 8.75
CA GLU A 14 2.68 -4.45 8.69
C GLU A 14 2.04 -4.27 10.08
N ASN A 15 2.58 -4.89 11.14
CA ASN A 15 2.07 -4.73 12.50
C ASN A 15 2.09 -3.25 12.93
N HIS A 16 3.16 -2.53 12.59
CA HIS A 16 3.30 -1.13 12.96
C HIS A 16 2.28 -0.26 12.21
N LEU A 17 2.07 -0.51 10.92
CA LEU A 17 1.04 0.17 10.13
C LEU A 17 -0.37 -0.12 10.65
N GLU A 18 -0.66 -1.38 11.01
CA GLU A 18 -1.96 -1.74 11.60
C GLU A 18 -2.24 -0.97 12.90
N GLN A 19 -1.22 -0.84 13.75
CA GLN A 19 -1.31 -0.05 14.97
C GLN A 19 -1.56 1.44 14.67
N VAL A 20 -0.81 2.03 13.71
CA VAL A 20 -1.01 3.42 13.26
C VAL A 20 -2.45 3.63 12.75
N PHE A 21 -2.96 2.72 11.92
CA PHE A 21 -4.35 2.82 11.44
C PHE A 21 -5.36 2.74 12.58
N ARG A 22 -5.13 1.88 13.58
CA ARG A 22 -5.98 1.79 14.78
C ARG A 22 -5.99 3.09 15.58
N GLU A 23 -4.82 3.68 15.81
CA GLU A 23 -4.68 4.96 16.53
C GLU A 23 -5.37 6.12 15.79
N HIS A 24 -5.42 6.05 14.46
CA HIS A 24 -6.13 7.01 13.63
C HIS A 24 -7.60 6.67 13.37
N ALA A 25 -8.16 5.65 14.05
CA ALA A 25 -9.53 5.17 13.90
C ALA A 25 -9.91 4.79 12.45
N ILE A 26 -8.95 4.27 11.68
CA ILE A 26 -9.16 3.81 10.31
C ILE A 26 -9.52 2.32 10.34
N THR A 27 -10.74 2.00 9.90
CA THR A 27 -11.14 0.60 9.76
C THR A 27 -10.42 -0.03 8.58
N ASN A 28 -9.94 -1.26 8.77
CA ASN A 28 -9.23 -2.01 7.76
C ASN A 28 -9.36 -3.52 8.00
N SER A 29 -8.97 -4.30 7.00
CA SER A 29 -8.80 -5.75 7.09
C SER A 29 -7.42 -6.13 6.60
N ARG A 30 -6.63 -6.75 7.48
CA ARG A 30 -5.27 -7.20 7.16
C ARG A 30 -5.24 -8.63 6.61
N GLY A 31 -4.51 -8.84 5.52
CA GLY A 31 -4.20 -10.16 4.96
C GLY A 31 -5.42 -11.01 4.59
N LYS A 32 -6.54 -10.36 4.23
CA LYS A 32 -7.79 -11.05 3.87
C LYS A 32 -7.86 -11.34 2.38
N MET A 33 -8.57 -12.41 2.04
CA MET A 33 -8.64 -12.93 0.68
C MET A 33 -9.57 -12.09 -0.19
N THR A 34 -9.08 -11.64 -1.35
CA THR A 34 -9.87 -11.06 -2.44
C THR A 34 -10.09 -12.12 -3.53
N GLU A 35 -10.31 -11.71 -4.78
CA GLU A 35 -10.36 -12.62 -5.92
C GLU A 35 -9.07 -13.44 -6.12
N ASN A 36 -9.20 -14.60 -6.77
CA ASN A 36 -8.07 -15.46 -7.17
C ASN A 36 -7.14 -15.88 -6.02
N ARG A 37 -7.65 -15.95 -4.78
CA ARG A 37 -6.87 -16.23 -3.57
C ARG A 37 -5.77 -15.21 -3.27
N ALA A 38 -5.80 -14.05 -3.91
CA ALA A 38 -4.93 -12.93 -3.60
C ALA A 38 -5.19 -12.44 -2.16
N LYS A 39 -4.12 -11.98 -1.50
CA LYS A 39 -4.16 -11.52 -0.11
C LYS A 39 -3.39 -10.20 0.00
N PRO A 40 -4.01 -9.08 -0.39
CA PRO A 40 -3.43 -7.77 -0.13
C PRO A 40 -3.16 -7.59 1.36
N ASP A 41 -2.08 -6.87 1.66
CA ASP A 41 -1.64 -6.66 3.03
C ASP A 41 -2.73 -5.92 3.83
N PHE A 42 -3.33 -4.86 3.27
CA PHE A 42 -4.47 -4.16 3.86
C PHE A 42 -5.56 -3.79 2.83
N ILE A 43 -6.81 -3.91 3.26
CA ILE A 43 -8.01 -3.45 2.55
C ILE A 43 -8.83 -2.53 3.45
N PHE A 44 -9.32 -1.42 2.88
CA PHE A 44 -10.05 -0.37 3.58
C PHE A 44 -11.40 -0.11 2.89
N PRO A 45 -12.51 0.13 3.63
CA PRO A 45 -12.64 0.01 5.09
C PRO A 45 -12.50 -1.42 5.63
N GLY A 46 -12.65 -2.42 4.77
CA GLY A 46 -12.44 -3.80 5.17
C GLY A 46 -12.98 -4.78 4.15
N ILE A 47 -12.74 -6.05 4.41
CA ILE A 47 -13.00 -7.11 3.42
C ILE A 47 -14.49 -7.33 3.17
N ILE A 48 -15.35 -7.06 4.16
CA ILE A 48 -16.81 -7.16 4.01
C ILE A 48 -17.28 -6.18 2.93
N HIS A 49 -16.86 -4.92 3.02
CA HIS A 49 -17.15 -3.88 2.03
C HIS A 49 -16.53 -4.19 0.66
N TYR A 50 -15.34 -4.77 0.64
CA TYR A 50 -14.68 -5.21 -0.60
C TYR A 50 -15.45 -6.33 -1.31
N HIS A 51 -16.15 -7.21 -0.59
CA HIS A 51 -16.95 -8.27 -1.21
C HIS A 51 -18.38 -7.87 -1.50
N ASP A 52 -18.87 -6.77 -0.93
CA ASP A 52 -20.20 -6.22 -1.21
C ASP A 52 -20.22 -5.49 -2.58
N PRO A 53 -20.90 -6.04 -3.61
CA PRO A 53 -20.97 -5.40 -4.93
C PRO A 53 -21.70 -4.05 -4.91
N GLY A 54 -22.58 -3.82 -3.93
CA GLY A 54 -23.30 -2.57 -3.75
C GLY A 54 -22.44 -1.46 -3.11
N PHE A 55 -21.32 -1.82 -2.48
CA PHE A 55 -20.42 -0.83 -1.90
C PHE A 55 -19.66 -0.06 -3.00
N PRO A 56 -19.62 1.29 -2.99
CA PRO A 56 -18.96 2.06 -4.05
C PRO A 56 -17.45 1.78 -4.14
N ALA A 57 -16.97 1.37 -5.31
CA ALA A 57 -15.55 1.05 -5.52
C ALA A 57 -14.62 2.25 -5.26
N VAL A 58 -15.08 3.48 -5.48
CA VAL A 58 -14.34 4.72 -5.18
C VAL A 58 -14.02 4.89 -3.69
N ARG A 59 -14.80 4.24 -2.81
CA ARG A 59 -14.59 4.24 -1.36
C ARG A 59 -13.67 3.10 -0.90
N LEU A 60 -13.29 2.19 -1.79
CA LEU A 60 -12.32 1.14 -1.49
C LEU A 60 -10.90 1.69 -1.64
N SER A 61 -10.02 1.26 -0.74
CA SER A 61 -8.57 1.45 -0.87
C SER A 61 -7.87 0.15 -0.51
N MET A 62 -6.67 -0.02 -1.06
CA MET A 62 -5.76 -1.09 -0.67
C MET A 62 -4.36 -0.53 -0.44
N LEU A 63 -3.63 -1.11 0.51
CA LEU A 63 -2.23 -0.79 0.77
C LEU A 63 -1.41 -2.08 0.80
N GLY A 64 -0.51 -2.22 -0.16
CA GLY A 64 0.52 -3.25 -0.14
C GLY A 64 1.70 -2.74 0.68
N VAL A 65 2.43 -3.64 1.33
CA VAL A 65 3.57 -3.33 2.19
C VAL A 65 4.77 -4.13 1.72
N LYS A 66 5.86 -3.45 1.40
CA LYS A 66 7.14 -4.09 1.06
C LYS A 66 8.26 -3.38 1.79
N SER A 67 9.05 -4.13 2.55
CA SER A 67 10.32 -3.60 3.10
C SER A 67 11.37 -3.35 2.00
N THR A 68 11.20 -3.98 0.84
CA THR A 68 12.05 -3.82 -0.35
C THR A 68 11.21 -4.14 -1.58
N CYS A 69 11.03 -3.17 -2.46
CA CYS A 69 10.21 -3.20 -3.67
C CYS A 69 10.87 -4.02 -4.78
N LYS A 70 12.09 -3.68 -5.23
CA LYS A 70 12.75 -4.29 -6.42
C LYS A 70 11.73 -4.59 -7.53
N ASP A 71 11.58 -5.84 -7.98
CA ASP A 71 10.52 -6.22 -8.95
C ASP A 71 9.26 -6.77 -8.28
N ARG A 72 9.26 -6.92 -6.96
CA ARG A 72 8.17 -7.54 -6.19
C ARG A 72 6.96 -6.64 -6.02
N TRP A 73 7.08 -5.34 -6.30
CA TRP A 73 5.93 -4.42 -6.28
C TRP A 73 4.86 -4.83 -7.29
N ARG A 74 5.24 -5.47 -8.41
CA ARG A 74 4.29 -5.92 -9.44
C ARG A 74 3.24 -6.89 -8.91
N GLN A 75 3.54 -7.63 -7.83
CA GLN A 75 2.59 -8.53 -7.19
C GLN A 75 1.33 -7.79 -6.72
N VAL A 76 1.50 -6.55 -6.24
CA VAL A 76 0.42 -5.69 -5.76
C VAL A 76 -0.58 -5.36 -6.86
N LEU A 77 -0.14 -5.28 -8.12
CA LEU A 77 -1.00 -4.92 -9.25
C LEU A 77 -2.12 -5.95 -9.48
N SER A 78 -1.85 -7.21 -9.15
CA SER A 78 -2.79 -8.32 -9.35
C SER A 78 -3.80 -8.49 -8.21
N GLU A 79 -3.63 -7.76 -7.10
CA GLU A 79 -4.48 -7.84 -5.93
C GLU A 79 -5.64 -6.84 -6.02
N ALA A 80 -6.72 -7.09 -5.28
CA ALA A 80 -7.82 -6.15 -5.09
C ALA A 80 -8.36 -5.48 -6.37
N ARG A 81 -8.81 -6.27 -7.36
CA ARG A 81 -9.31 -5.83 -8.68
C ARG A 81 -10.31 -4.68 -8.64
N ARG A 82 -11.15 -4.56 -7.60
CA ARG A 82 -12.11 -3.45 -7.46
C ARG A 82 -11.45 -2.09 -7.17
N VAL A 83 -10.18 -2.09 -6.78
CA VAL A 83 -9.40 -0.88 -6.47
C VAL A 83 -8.54 -0.52 -7.68
N ASP A 84 -8.94 0.53 -8.40
CA ASP A 84 -8.24 1.00 -9.61
C ASP A 84 -6.90 1.69 -9.28
N ASN A 85 -6.90 2.60 -8.28
CA ASN A 85 -5.69 3.27 -7.80
C ASN A 85 -5.16 2.57 -6.56
N LYS A 86 -4.03 1.89 -6.72
CA LYS A 86 -3.40 1.09 -5.66
C LYS A 86 -2.32 1.89 -4.94
N HIS A 87 -2.02 1.50 -3.71
CA HIS A 87 -1.00 2.13 -2.91
C HIS A 87 0.01 1.09 -2.40
N LEU A 88 1.29 1.46 -2.38
CA LEU A 88 2.38 0.63 -1.90
C LEU A 88 3.20 1.39 -0.86
N PHE A 89 3.18 0.92 0.38
CA PHE A 89 4.06 1.41 1.42
C PHE A 89 5.44 0.73 1.38
N THR A 90 6.50 1.52 1.50
CA THR A 90 7.87 1.01 1.68
C THR A 90 8.71 1.93 2.55
N LEU A 91 9.81 1.39 3.08
CA LEU A 91 10.89 2.15 3.73
C LEU A 91 12.17 2.16 2.88
N GLU A 92 12.11 1.67 1.64
CA GLU A 92 13.26 1.66 0.73
C GLU A 92 13.53 3.08 0.19
N PRO A 93 14.73 3.64 0.45
CA PRO A 93 15.12 4.93 -0.11
C PRO A 93 15.54 4.77 -1.57
N GLY A 94 15.37 5.84 -2.37
CA GLY A 94 16.01 5.97 -3.67
C GLY A 94 15.64 4.89 -4.70
N ILE A 95 14.36 4.48 -4.78
CA ILE A 95 13.88 3.64 -5.89
C ILE A 95 14.08 4.42 -7.20
N SER A 96 14.56 3.72 -8.24
CA SER A 96 14.93 4.34 -9.52
C SER A 96 13.75 5.05 -10.21
N GLU A 97 14.06 6.10 -10.98
CA GLU A 97 13.07 6.86 -11.77
C GLU A 97 12.25 5.96 -12.69
N ASN A 98 12.92 5.04 -13.40
CA ASN A 98 12.26 4.09 -14.28
C ASN A 98 11.23 3.24 -13.52
N GLN A 99 11.60 2.71 -12.34
CA GLN A 99 10.66 1.93 -11.53
C GLN A 99 9.50 2.77 -11.01
N THR A 100 9.74 3.99 -10.53
CA THR A 100 8.66 4.87 -10.07
C THR A 100 7.74 5.31 -11.21
N ALA A 101 8.28 5.50 -12.43
CA ALA A 101 7.49 5.80 -13.62
C ALA A 101 6.59 4.61 -14.00
N GLU A 102 7.15 3.40 -14.03
CA GLU A 102 6.36 2.19 -14.28
C GLU A 102 5.27 1.97 -13.22
N MET A 103 5.54 2.26 -11.95
CA MET A 103 4.52 2.21 -10.90
C MET A 103 3.38 3.20 -11.19
N ALA A 104 3.71 4.45 -11.53
CA ALA A 104 2.72 5.48 -11.85
C ALA A 104 1.89 5.11 -13.09
N GLU A 105 2.50 4.59 -14.15
CA GLU A 105 1.81 4.10 -15.35
C GLU A 105 0.81 2.98 -15.04
N ASN A 106 1.11 2.15 -14.03
CA ASN A 106 0.24 1.08 -13.56
C ASN A 106 -0.71 1.52 -12.42
N LYS A 107 -0.91 2.83 -12.22
CA LYS A 107 -1.75 3.42 -11.16
C LYS A 107 -1.39 2.94 -9.75
N LEU A 108 -0.11 2.67 -9.52
CA LEU A 108 0.43 2.34 -8.21
C LEU A 108 1.14 3.56 -7.63
N THR A 109 0.57 4.11 -6.56
CA THR A 109 1.15 5.24 -5.84
C THR A 109 2.09 4.75 -4.74
N LEU A 110 3.31 5.28 -4.71
CA LEU A 110 4.30 4.95 -3.68
C LEU A 110 4.05 5.79 -2.42
N VAL A 111 3.81 5.12 -1.29
CA VAL A 111 3.56 5.73 0.02
C VAL A 111 4.80 5.59 0.89
N LEU A 112 5.29 6.69 1.45
CA LEU A 112 6.53 6.75 2.22
C LEU A 112 6.36 7.62 3.48
N PRO A 113 7.20 7.45 4.51
CA PRO A 113 7.42 8.47 5.51
C PRO A 113 8.06 9.71 4.90
N LYS A 114 7.64 10.89 5.36
CA LYS A 114 8.15 12.19 4.89
C LYS A 114 9.68 12.28 4.84
N SER A 115 10.37 11.73 5.84
CA SER A 115 11.84 11.74 5.90
C SER A 115 12.54 11.01 4.75
N LEU A 116 11.86 10.09 4.06
CA LEU A 116 12.43 9.36 2.92
C LEU A 116 12.21 10.06 1.59
N HIS A 117 11.34 11.08 1.50
CA HIS A 117 11.09 11.80 0.25
C HIS A 117 12.35 12.49 -0.29
N ASP A 118 13.27 12.90 0.59
CA ASP A 118 14.52 13.53 0.19
C ASP A 118 15.54 12.57 -0.44
N SER A 119 15.30 11.25 -0.35
CA SER A 119 16.10 10.26 -1.09
C SER A 119 15.70 10.14 -2.56
N TYR A 120 14.61 10.81 -2.99
CA TYR A 120 14.07 10.75 -4.35
C TYR A 120 14.37 12.04 -5.12
N LYS A 121 14.52 11.92 -6.44
CA LYS A 121 14.79 13.05 -7.32
C LYS A 121 13.58 13.99 -7.42
N PRO A 122 13.77 15.29 -7.71
CA PRO A 122 12.69 16.25 -7.82
C PRO A 122 11.55 15.82 -8.75
N GLY A 123 11.87 15.19 -9.89
CA GLY A 123 10.87 14.70 -10.85
C GLY A 123 10.00 13.56 -10.31
N GLN A 124 10.48 12.78 -9.34
CA GLN A 124 9.72 11.68 -8.73
C GLN A 124 8.77 12.19 -7.64
N LYS A 125 9.13 13.27 -6.93
CA LYS A 125 8.43 13.72 -5.72
C LYS A 125 6.94 14.02 -5.94
N ALA A 126 6.54 14.44 -7.14
CA ALA A 126 5.14 14.71 -7.48
C ALA A 126 4.24 13.45 -7.48
N GLY A 127 4.81 12.27 -7.68
CA GLY A 127 4.09 10.99 -7.67
C GLY A 127 4.17 10.22 -6.36
N LEU A 128 4.86 10.77 -5.35
CA LEU A 128 4.97 10.18 -4.01
C LEU A 128 3.83 10.66 -3.11
N MET A 129 3.42 9.82 -2.18
CA MET A 129 2.41 10.14 -1.17
C MET A 129 3.00 9.98 0.23
N GLU A 130 2.77 10.94 1.11
CA GLU A 130 3.14 10.76 2.53
C GLU A 130 2.18 9.76 3.19
N LEU A 131 2.65 9.00 4.18
CA LEU A 131 1.79 8.11 4.95
C LEU A 131 0.57 8.83 5.57
N ASN A 132 0.76 10.08 6.01
CA ASN A 132 -0.33 10.90 6.55
C ASN A 132 -1.40 11.24 5.50
N ASP A 133 -1.00 11.45 4.26
CA ASP A 133 -1.93 11.70 3.15
C ASP A 133 -2.74 10.44 2.84
N PHE A 134 -2.08 9.27 2.85
CA PHE A 134 -2.78 7.99 2.71
C PHE A 134 -3.79 7.76 3.83
N ILE A 135 -3.40 8.02 5.08
CA ILE A 135 -4.28 7.95 6.26
C ILE A 135 -5.49 8.87 6.09
N SER A 136 -5.27 10.10 5.65
CA SER A 136 -6.34 11.08 5.41
C SER A 136 -7.28 10.64 4.28
N LEU A 137 -6.72 10.11 3.18
CA LEU A 137 -7.47 9.54 2.07
C LEU A 137 -8.31 8.33 2.50
N ALA A 138 -7.72 7.40 3.27
CA ALA A 138 -8.40 6.22 3.75
C ALA A 138 -9.53 6.60 4.72
N ARG A 139 -9.32 7.59 5.60
CA ARG A 139 -10.35 8.12 6.50
C ARG A 139 -11.49 8.79 5.73
N GLY A 140 -11.19 9.65 4.75
CA GLY A 140 -12.21 10.40 3.99
C GLY A 140 -13.11 9.52 3.11
N ARG A 141 -12.72 8.26 2.87
CA ARG A 141 -13.52 7.27 2.13
C ARG A 141 -14.47 6.47 3.03
N GLN A 142 -14.38 6.60 4.36
CA GLN A 142 -15.14 5.82 5.35
C GLN A 142 -16.26 6.66 5.96
#